data_AF-A0A6B4JHK2-F1
#
_entry.id   AF-A0A6B4JHK2-F1
#
_cell.length_a   1.000
_cell.length_b   1.000
_cell.length_c   1.000
_cell.angle_alpha   90.00
_cell.angle_beta   90.00
_cell.angle_gamma   90.00
#
_symmetry.space_group_name_H-M   'P 1'
#
loop_
_entity.id
_entity.type
_entity.pdbx_description
1 polymer ?
#
loop_
_entity_poly.entity_id
_entity_poly.type
_entity_poly.pdbx_seq_one_letter_code
_entity_poly.pdbx_strand_id
1 'polypeptide(L)' 'MKLKEIRKSKFLTLKALSELSGVPQRTIEDIERKDECKVSTAIKLSDALGVTLDELCR' A
#
# COMPACT_ATOMS: atom_id res chain seq x y z
N MET A 1 -0.50 -9.93 -2.48
CA MET A 1 -0.73 -8.67 -1.76
C MET A 1 -2.01 -8.07 -2.27
N LYS A 2 -3.02 -8.05 -1.41
CA LYS A 2 -4.32 -7.43 -1.71
C LYS A 2 -4.30 -5.91 -1.69
N LEU A 3 -3.12 -5.29 -1.83
CA LEU A 3 -2.93 -3.84 -1.75
C LEU A 3 -3.85 -3.10 -2.73
N LYS A 4 -3.98 -3.60 -3.96
CA LYS A 4 -4.87 -3.05 -4.99
C LYS A 4 -6.35 -3.16 -4.62
N GLU A 5 -6.76 -4.26 -3.98
CA GLU A 5 -8.14 -4.46 -3.54
C GLU A 5 -8.47 -3.59 -2.34
N ILE A 6 -7.59 -3.54 -1.34
CA ILE A 6 -7.74 -2.68 -0.14
C ILE A 6 -7.78 -1.22 -0.56
N ARG A 7 -6.88 -0.80 -1.45
CA ARG A 7 -6.84 0.56 -1.99
C ARG A 7 -8.14 0.92 -2.70
N LYS A 8 -8.68 0.02 -3.52
CA LYS A 8 -9.98 0.20 -4.17
C LYS A 8 -11.13 0.22 -3.17
N SER A 9 -11.11 -0.64 -2.16
CA SER A 9 -12.12 -0.71 -1.11
C SER A 9 -12.17 0.58 -0.28
N LYS A 10 -11.02 1.22 -0.06
CA LYS A 10 -10.91 2.53 0.61
C LYS A 10 -11.07 3.74 -0.33
N PHE A 11 -11.42 3.52 -1.60
CA PHE A 11 -11.53 4.58 -2.62
C PHE A 11 -10.29 5.49 -2.71
N LEU A 12 -9.11 4.96 -2.43
CA LEU A 12 -7.85 5.71 -2.44
C LEU A 12 -7.19 5.64 -3.82
N THR A 13 -6.78 6.81 -4.33
CA THR A 13 -5.92 6.87 -5.52
C THR A 13 -4.47 6.59 -5.15
N LEU A 14 -3.64 6.18 -6.14
CA LEU A 14 -2.19 6.02 -5.93
C LEU A 14 -1.57 7.29 -5.35
N LYS A 15 -2.04 8.45 -5.80
CA LYS A 15 -1.57 9.75 -5.34
C LYS A 15 -1.94 10.00 -3.88
N ALA A 16 -3.20 9.80 -3.51
CA ALA A 16 -3.65 9.96 -2.13
C ALA A 16 -2.90 9.00 -1.18
N LEU A 17 -2.73 7.74 -1.57
CA LEU A 17 -1.98 6.76 -0.79
C LEU A 17 -0.49 7.15 -0.68
N SER A 18 0.08 7.70 -1.75
CA SER A 18 1.46 8.18 -1.77
C SER A 18 1.66 9.37 -0.83
N GLU A 19 0.72 10.32 -0.82
CA GLU A 19 0.74 11.47 0.10
C GLU A 19 0.54 11.03 1.57
N LEU A 20 -0.36 10.10 1.83
CA LEU A 20 -0.62 9.56 3.18
C LEU A 20 0.56 8.75 3.74
N SER A 21 1.11 7.84 2.93
CA SER A 21 2.18 6.93 3.38
C SER A 21 3.59 7.53 3.25
N GLY A 22 3.73 8.63 2.52
CA GLY A 22 5.04 9.19 2.13
C GLY A 22 5.86 8.26 1.22
N VAL A 23 5.21 7.25 0.62
CA VAL A 23 5.84 6.29 -0.30
C VAL A 23 5.60 6.78 -1.74
N PRO A 24 6.63 6.81 -2.61
CA PRO A 24 6.44 7.23 -4.00
C PRO A 24 5.40 6.37 -4.73
N GLN A 25 4.57 6.99 -5.56
CA GLN A 25 3.58 6.28 -6.40
C GLN A 25 4.20 5.13 -7.20
N ARG A 26 5.42 5.34 -7.70
CA ARG A 26 6.17 4.33 -8.45
C ARG A 26 6.47 3.09 -7.61
N THR A 27 6.84 3.29 -6.34
CA THR A 27 7.04 2.20 -5.39
C THR A 27 5.73 1.49 -5.10
N ILE A 28 4.62 2.22 -4.94
CA ILE A 28 3.29 1.61 -4.74
C ILE A 28 2.90 0.75 -5.96
N GLU A 29 3.12 1.25 -7.17
CA GLU A 29 2.85 0.51 -8.41
C GLU A 29 3.75 -0.73 -8.56
N ASP A 30 5.04 -0.62 -8.23
CA ASP A 30 5.96 -1.75 -8.18
C ASP A 30 5.49 -2.81 -7.18
N ILE A 31 4.98 -2.40 -6.00
CA ILE A 31 4.45 -3.32 -4.99
C ILE A 31 3.16 -4.00 -5.50
N GLU A 32 2.26 -3.27 -6.16
CA GLU A 32 1.06 -3.86 -6.76
C GLU A 32 1.38 -4.84 -7.90
N ARG A 33 2.53 -4.67 -8.58
CA ARG A 33 2.93 -5.53 -9.70
C ARG A 33 3.79 -6.72 -9.28
N LYS A 34 4.77 -6.50 -8.41
CA LYS A 34 5.72 -7.52 -7.95
C LYS A 34 5.24 -8.28 -6.72
N ASP A 35 4.22 -7.75 -6.04
CA ASP A 35 3.70 -8.33 -4.81
C ASP A 35 4.75 -8.39 -3.68
N GLU A 36 5.81 -7.59 -3.83
CA GLU A 36 7.00 -7.64 -3.00
C GLU A 36 7.27 -6.23 -2.46
N CYS A 37 7.25 -6.06 -1.15
CA CYS A 37 7.56 -4.80 -0.50
C CYS A 37 8.48 -5.00 0.70
N LYS A 38 9.31 -3.99 0.98
CA LYS A 38 10.09 -3.98 2.21
C LYS A 38 9.15 -3.82 3.40
N VAL A 39 9.45 -4.49 4.50
CA VAL A 39 8.69 -4.38 5.76
C VAL A 39 8.53 -2.92 6.20
N SER A 40 9.57 -2.09 6.00
CA SER A 40 9.51 -0.65 6.29
C SER A 40 8.50 0.12 5.44
N THR A 41 8.33 -0.25 4.16
CA THR A 41 7.31 0.34 3.27
C THR A 41 5.92 -0.21 3.60
N ALA A 42 5.85 -1.51 3.90
CA ALA A 42 4.63 -2.19 4.30
C ALA A 42 4.05 -1.55 5.57
N ILE A 43 4.89 -1.22 6.57
CA ILE A 43 4.48 -0.54 7.80
C ILE A 43 3.84 0.81 7.45
N LYS A 44 4.52 1.66 6.67
CA LYS A 44 4.00 2.98 6.27
C LYS A 44 2.69 2.89 5.50
N LEU A 45 2.57 1.93 4.60
CA LEU A 45 1.36 1.70 3.82
C LEU A 45 0.22 1.19 4.72
N SER A 46 0.51 0.24 5.60
CA SER A 46 -0.45 -0.33 6.55
C SER A 46 -0.98 0.73 7.52
N ASP A 47 -0.11 1.62 8.00
CA ASP A 47 -0.45 2.73 8.89
C ASP A 47 -1.31 3.77 8.16
N ALA A 48 -0.89 4.18 6.95
CA ALA A 48 -1.64 5.08 6.08
C ALA A 48 -3.00 4.53 5.64
N LEU A 49 -3.08 3.23 5.40
CA LEU A 49 -4.32 2.53 5.06
C LEU A 49 -5.14 2.21 6.31
N GLY A 50 -4.60 2.30 7.52
CA GLY A 50 -5.27 1.84 8.75
C GLY A 50 -5.66 0.36 8.68
N VAL A 51 -4.78 -0.48 8.12
CA VAL A 51 -4.94 -1.94 8.03
C VAL A 51 -3.69 -2.60 8.60
N THR A 52 -3.77 -3.89 8.91
CA THR A 52 -2.60 -4.63 9.38
C THR A 52 -1.70 -5.09 8.23
N LEU A 53 -0.42 -5.32 8.54
CA LEU A 53 0.54 -5.94 7.62
C LEU A 53 0.06 -7.30 7.10
N ASP A 54 -0.61 -8.07 7.97
CA ASP A 54 -1.19 -9.38 7.62
C ASP A 54 -2.27 -9.23 6.55
N GLU A 55 -3.19 -8.28 6.70
CA GLU A 55 -4.23 -7.98 5.70
C GLU A 55 -3.65 -7.55 4.35
N LEU A 56 -2.52 -6.84 4.36
CA LEU A 56 -1.80 -6.45 3.14
C LEU A 56 -1.15 -7.64 2.42
N CYS A 57 -0.68 -8.63 3.19
CA CYS A 57 0.10 -9.77 2.68
C CYS A 57 -0.72 -11.05 2.44
N ARG A 58 -1.99 -11.10 2.89
CA ARG A 58 -2.94 -12.21 2.68
C ARG A 58 -3.65 -12.21 1.32
#